data_AF-A0A1H2PPJ6-F1
#
_entry.id   AF-A0A1H2PPJ6-F1
#
_cell.length_a   1.000
_cell.length_b   1.000
_cell.length_c   1.000
_cell.angle_alpha   90.00
_cell.angle_beta   90.00
_cell.angle_gamma   90.00
#
_symmetry.space_group_name_H-M   'P 1'
#
loop_
_entity.id
_entity.type
_entity.pdbx_description
1 polymer ?
#
loop_
_entity_poly.entity_id
_entity_poly.type
_entity_poly.pdbx_seq_one_letter_code
_entity_poly.pdbx_strand_id
1 'polypeptide(L)'
;MGQEAIETKTPITQAQFGAMVGISQPAVSDLIMRGILTRDGTAHEWLLCYCGHLREQAAGRYSEGELDLAQERAALAREQRIRIEMANAVQRRELAPIALLEATCARIGRRVSAILEAIPPQVKRRLPHLPASDVEAIEAEISRARNVAAAMKLDEALDGPGDDTEDGDTESGDEGA
;
A
#
# COMPACT_ATOMS: atom_id res chain seq x y z
N MET A 1 58.40 41.07 6.40
CA MET A 1 58.15 39.86 7.20
C MET A 1 58.23 38.68 6.24
N GLY A 2 59.23 37.82 6.43
CA GLY A 2 59.66 36.83 5.43
C GLY A 2 58.59 35.80 5.12
N GLN A 3 58.37 35.55 3.84
CA GLN A 3 57.75 34.31 3.39
C GLN A 3 58.80 33.20 3.60
N GLU A 4 58.65 32.41 4.66
CA GLU A 4 59.31 31.11 4.72
C GLU A 4 58.73 30.27 3.58
N ALA A 5 59.57 30.00 2.59
CA ALA A 5 59.30 29.01 1.57
C ALA A 5 59.17 27.66 2.30
N ILE A 6 57.93 27.20 2.50
CA ILE A 6 57.66 25.90 3.09
C ILE A 6 58.24 24.85 2.14
N GLU A 7 59.33 24.21 2.57
CA GLU A 7 59.92 23.07 1.88
C GLU A 7 58.90 21.94 1.82
N THR A 8 58.34 21.70 0.64
CA THR A 8 57.28 20.71 0.38
C THR A 8 57.74 19.25 0.52
N LYS A 9 58.97 19.03 0.99
CA LYS A 9 59.61 17.71 1.16
C LYS A 9 59.73 17.25 2.62
N THR A 10 59.34 18.10 3.57
CA THR A 10 59.39 17.79 5.01
C THR A 10 57.96 17.55 5.53
N PRO A 11 57.76 16.63 6.50
CA PRO A 11 56.45 16.42 7.12
C PRO A 11 55.89 17.73 7.69
N ILE A 12 54.62 18.03 7.42
CA ILE A 12 53.95 19.23 7.92
C ILE A 12 53.16 18.90 9.19
N THR A 13 53.12 19.83 10.14
CA THR A 13 52.26 19.64 11.32
C THR A 13 50.79 19.93 10.99
N GLN A 14 49.87 19.32 11.75
CA GLN A 14 48.42 19.55 11.59
C GLN A 14 48.03 21.03 11.72
N ALA A 15 48.66 21.76 12.65
CA ALA A 15 48.40 23.18 12.84
C ALA A 15 48.85 24.03 11.64
N GLN A 16 50.04 23.73 11.09
CA GLN A 16 50.56 24.42 9.91
C GLN A 16 49.70 24.11 8.67
N PHE A 17 49.30 22.85 8.48
CA PHE A 17 48.43 22.49 7.36
C PHE A 17 47.04 23.13 7.49
N GLY A 18 46.46 23.13 8.69
CA GLY A 18 45.17 23.80 8.95
C GLY A 18 45.23 25.29 8.61
N ALA A 19 46.28 25.99 9.05
CA ALA A 19 46.50 27.39 8.69
C ALA A 19 46.67 27.60 7.17
N MET A 20 47.32 26.67 6.48
CA MET A 20 47.55 26.73 5.03
C MET A 20 46.25 26.58 4.21
N VAL A 21 45.35 25.68 4.59
CA VAL A 21 44.10 25.42 3.86
C VAL A 21 42.88 26.13 4.46
N GLY A 22 43.06 26.89 5.54
CA GLY A 22 42.02 27.69 6.18
C GLY A 22 41.05 26.91 7.07
N ILE A 23 41.50 25.80 7.68
CA ILE A 23 40.69 24.99 8.62
C ILE A 23 41.36 24.88 10.00
N SER A 24 40.56 24.54 11.01
CA SER A 24 41.07 24.38 12.38
C SER A 24 41.94 23.12 12.51
N GLN A 25 42.92 23.13 13.42
CA GLN A 25 43.73 21.94 13.70
C GLN A 25 42.89 20.71 14.12
N PRO A 26 41.82 20.86 14.93
CA PRO A 26 40.91 19.74 15.21
C PRO A 26 40.26 19.16 13.95
N ALA A 27 39.92 19.99 12.96
CA ALA A 27 39.39 19.52 11.68
C ALA A 27 40.43 18.71 10.88
N VAL A 28 41.70 19.12 10.90
CA VAL A 28 42.79 18.31 10.31
C VAL A 28 42.94 16.98 11.03
N SER A 29 42.82 16.96 12.37
CA SER A 29 42.86 15.74 13.17
C SER A 29 41.69 14.79 12.83
N ASP A 30 40.49 15.32 12.62
CA ASP A 30 39.31 14.55 12.17
C ASP A 30 39.57 13.90 10.80
N LEU A 31 40.11 14.67 9.85
CA LEU A 31 40.45 14.16 8.51
C LEU A 31 41.50 13.02 8.56
N ILE A 32 42.46 13.10 9.49
CA ILE A 32 43.42 12.00 9.72
C ILE A 32 42.74 10.79 10.37
N MET A 33 41.86 11.01 11.35
CA MET A 33 41.10 9.95 12.02
C MET A 33 40.21 9.17 11.06
N ARG A 34 39.59 9.88 10.10
CA ARG A 34 38.76 9.32 9.03
C ARG A 34 39.57 8.70 7.89
N GLY A 35 40.91 8.71 7.98
CA GLY A 35 41.80 8.11 7.00
C GLY A 35 41.90 8.88 5.67
N ILE A 36 41.40 10.11 5.61
CA ILE A 36 41.46 10.97 4.43
C ILE A 36 42.88 11.53 4.26
N LEU A 37 43.53 11.89 5.38
CA LEU A 37 44.92 12.33 5.44
C LEU A 37 45.78 11.27 6.15
N THR A 38 47.04 11.15 5.75
CA THR A 38 48.03 10.27 6.42
C THR A 38 48.57 10.93 7.69
N ARG A 39 49.14 10.16 8.63
CA ARG A 39 49.65 10.71 9.92
C ARG A 39 50.92 11.56 9.77
N ASP A 40 51.80 11.20 8.83
CA ASP A 40 53.13 11.82 8.65
C ASP A 40 53.36 12.30 7.20
N GLY A 41 52.35 12.93 6.60
CA GLY A 41 52.41 13.38 5.21
C GLY A 41 53.12 14.73 5.02
N THR A 42 53.62 14.93 3.80
CA THR A 42 54.09 16.25 3.37
C THR A 42 52.91 17.18 3.09
N ALA A 43 53.17 18.49 3.08
CA ALA A 43 52.17 19.50 2.72
C ALA A 43 51.53 19.24 1.34
N HIS A 44 52.32 18.73 0.39
CA HIS A 44 51.85 18.43 -0.96
C HIS A 44 50.89 17.23 -1.00
N GLU A 45 51.25 16.13 -0.32
CA GLU A 45 50.41 14.93 -0.26
C GLU A 45 49.07 15.22 0.42
N TRP A 46 49.10 15.91 1.57
CA TRP A 46 47.87 16.28 2.27
C TRP A 46 47.00 17.23 1.45
N LEU A 47 47.58 18.15 0.68
CA LEU A 47 46.82 19.03 -0.20
C LEU A 47 46.11 18.26 -1.31
N LEU A 48 46.78 17.29 -1.94
CA LEU A 48 46.19 16.43 -2.97
C LEU A 48 45.05 15.59 -2.40
N CYS A 49 45.27 14.94 -1.25
CA CYS A 49 44.24 14.17 -0.55
C CYS A 49 43.03 15.03 -0.18
N TYR A 50 43.27 16.20 0.41
CA TYR A 50 42.22 17.14 0.80
C TYR A 50 41.42 17.64 -0.40
N CYS A 51 42.08 18.05 -1.48
CA CYS A 51 41.41 18.49 -2.70
C CYS A 51 40.65 17.35 -3.39
N GLY A 52 41.18 16.12 -3.38
CA GLY A 52 40.47 14.94 -3.84
C GLY A 52 39.18 14.71 -3.07
N HIS A 53 39.25 14.77 -1.73
CA HIS A 53 38.09 14.63 -0.85
C HIS A 53 37.02 15.71 -1.08
N LEU A 54 37.42 16.97 -1.26
CA LEU A 54 36.48 18.06 -1.59
C LEU A 54 35.81 17.87 -2.94
N ARG A 55 36.53 17.36 -3.95
CA ARG A 55 35.94 17.07 -5.27
C ARG A 55 34.93 15.93 -5.21
N GLU A 56 35.22 14.87 -4.45
CA GLU A 56 34.28 13.76 -4.26
C GLU A 56 33.02 14.18 -3.49
N GLN A 57 33.16 15.04 -2.48
CA GLN A 57 32.02 15.67 -1.79
C GLN A 57 31.20 16.54 -2.73
N ALA A 58 31.84 17.45 -3.48
CA ALA A 58 31.14 18.33 -4.42
C ALA A 58 30.47 17.56 -5.57
N ALA A 59 31.02 16.41 -5.96
CA ALA A 59 30.42 15.52 -6.96
C ALA A 59 29.26 14.67 -6.40
N GLY A 60 28.93 14.79 -5.10
CA GLY A 60 27.87 14.01 -4.45
C GLY A 60 28.19 12.52 -4.29
N ARG A 61 29.47 12.13 -4.43
CA ARG A 61 29.93 10.73 -4.30
C ARG A 61 30.45 10.38 -2.91
N TYR A 62 30.60 11.38 -2.04
CA TYR A 62 30.91 11.17 -0.64
C TYR A 62 29.63 11.19 0.18
N SER A 63 29.14 10.02 0.59
CA SER A 63 27.85 9.90 1.27
C SER A 63 27.93 8.97 2.47
N GLU A 64 28.43 9.50 3.58
CA GLU A 64 28.19 8.92 4.90
C GLU A 64 26.91 9.59 5.45
N GLY A 65 25.75 9.27 4.86
CA GLY A 65 24.41 9.73 5.34
C GLY A 65 23.48 10.44 4.33
N GLU A 66 24.00 11.07 3.27
CA GLU A 66 23.14 11.86 2.35
C GLU A 66 22.41 11.00 1.28
N LEU A 67 23.04 9.91 0.81
CA LEU A 67 22.37 8.94 -0.08
C LEU A 67 21.19 8.25 0.61
N ASP A 68 21.28 8.06 1.93
CA ASP A 68 20.21 7.49 2.74
C ASP A 68 18.98 8.42 2.74
N LEU A 69 19.19 9.72 2.99
CA LEU A 69 18.12 10.72 2.94
C LEU A 69 17.47 10.86 1.55
N ALA A 70 18.26 10.79 0.47
CA ALA A 70 17.73 10.86 -0.89
C ALA A 70 16.90 9.60 -1.23
N GLN A 71 17.37 8.42 -0.81
CA GLN A 71 16.66 7.15 -0.99
C GLN A 71 15.37 7.12 -0.17
N GLU A 72 15.40 7.51 1.10
CA GLU A 72 14.24 7.60 1.98
C GLU A 72 13.19 8.59 1.44
N ARG A 73 13.62 9.74 0.91
CA ARG A 73 12.72 10.70 0.26
C ARG A 73 12.08 10.12 -1.01
N ALA A 74 12.84 9.37 -1.81
CA ALA A 74 12.31 8.71 -3.00
C ALA A 74 11.29 7.62 -2.64
N ALA A 75 11.55 6.84 -1.59
CA ALA A 75 10.62 5.84 -1.05
C ALA A 75 9.32 6.49 -0.54
N LEU A 76 9.43 7.57 0.24
CA LEU A 76 8.27 8.33 0.73
C LEU A 76 7.44 8.90 -0.43
N ALA A 77 8.09 9.46 -1.46
CA ALA A 77 7.40 9.99 -2.64
C ALA A 77 6.65 8.90 -3.41
N ARG A 78 7.21 7.69 -3.50
CA ARG A 78 6.54 6.53 -4.10
C ARG A 78 5.28 6.15 -3.31
N GLU A 79 5.37 6.04 -1.99
CA GLU A 79 4.23 5.72 -1.12
C GLU A 79 3.14 6.80 -1.17
N GLN A 80 3.54 8.08 -1.23
CA GLN A 80 2.60 9.19 -1.41
C GLN A 80 1.87 9.11 -2.75
N ARG A 81 2.57 8.76 -3.85
CA ARG A 81 1.94 8.56 -5.16
C ARG A 81 0.92 7.44 -5.13
N ILE A 82 1.24 6.29 -4.53
CA ILE A 82 0.33 5.15 -4.38
C ILE A 82 -0.91 5.56 -3.58
N ARG A 83 -0.74 6.31 -2.48
CA ARG A 83 -1.88 6.80 -1.70
C ARG A 83 -2.82 7.69 -2.53
N ILE A 84 -2.26 8.60 -3.32
CA ILE A 84 -3.04 9.49 -4.19
C ILE A 84 -3.75 8.68 -5.28
N GLU A 85 -3.07 7.69 -5.87
CA GLU A 85 -3.63 6.79 -6.87
C GLU A 85 -4.82 6.00 -6.30
N MET A 86 -4.70 5.41 -5.11
CA MET A 86 -5.80 4.74 -4.43
C MET A 86 -6.96 5.69 -4.10
N ALA A 87 -6.67 6.90 -3.63
CA ALA A 87 -7.71 7.91 -3.34
C ALA A 87 -8.46 8.33 -4.61
N ASN A 88 -7.74 8.52 -5.72
CA ASN A 88 -8.32 8.82 -7.03
C ASN A 88 -9.17 7.64 -7.53
N ALA A 89 -8.73 6.39 -7.38
CA ALA A 89 -9.50 5.21 -7.74
C ALA A 89 -10.81 5.12 -6.95
N VAL A 90 -10.79 5.45 -5.65
CA VAL A 90 -12.02 5.56 -4.84
C VAL A 90 -12.93 6.67 -5.37
N GLN A 91 -12.39 7.86 -5.66
CA GLN A 91 -13.17 8.98 -6.19
C GLN A 91 -13.77 8.67 -7.57
N ARG A 92 -13.08 7.87 -8.40
CA ARG A 92 -13.54 7.38 -9.71
C ARG A 92 -14.52 6.21 -9.62
N ARG A 93 -14.83 5.73 -8.40
CA ARG A 93 -15.66 4.53 -8.14
C ARG A 93 -15.05 3.22 -8.65
N GLU A 94 -13.75 3.21 -8.89
CA GLU A 94 -12.99 2.01 -9.30
C GLU A 94 -12.60 1.16 -8.06
N LEU A 95 -12.48 1.79 -6.88
CA LEU A 95 -12.36 1.11 -5.58
C LEU A 95 -13.50 1.51 -4.65
N ALA A 96 -14.24 0.54 -4.11
CA ALA A 96 -15.19 0.77 -3.03
C ALA A 96 -14.66 0.16 -1.72
N PRO A 97 -14.77 0.84 -0.57
CA PRO A 97 -14.44 0.23 0.71
C PRO A 97 -15.31 -1.01 0.95
N ILE A 98 -14.68 -2.16 1.20
CA ILE A 98 -15.37 -3.44 1.42
C ILE A 98 -16.44 -3.30 2.52
N ALA A 99 -16.11 -2.67 3.64
CA ALA A 99 -17.06 -2.44 4.72
C ALA A 99 -18.31 -1.64 4.31
N LEU A 100 -18.18 -0.70 3.35
CA LEU A 100 -19.33 0.04 2.82
C LEU A 100 -20.20 -0.84 1.94
N LEU A 101 -19.59 -1.68 1.09
CA LEU A 101 -20.32 -2.65 0.27
C LEU A 101 -21.06 -3.66 1.15
N GLU A 102 -20.39 -4.27 2.12
CA GLU A 102 -20.99 -5.20 3.09
C GLU A 102 -22.19 -4.57 3.82
N ALA A 103 -22.00 -3.37 4.37
CA ALA A 103 -23.08 -2.67 5.07
C ALA A 103 -24.26 -2.34 4.16
N THR A 104 -24.00 -1.99 2.90
CA THR A 104 -25.02 -1.67 1.90
C THR A 104 -25.77 -2.93 1.47
N CYS A 105 -25.07 -3.99 1.10
CA CYS A 105 -25.66 -5.28 0.74
C CYS A 105 -26.50 -5.86 1.89
N ALA A 106 -25.98 -5.84 3.12
CA ALA A 106 -26.72 -6.32 4.29
C ALA A 106 -28.01 -5.50 4.53
N ARG A 107 -27.97 -4.18 4.28
CA ARG A 107 -29.17 -3.32 4.38
C ARG A 107 -30.19 -3.65 3.29
N ILE A 108 -29.74 -3.86 2.06
CA ILE A 108 -30.59 -4.27 0.93
C ILE A 108 -31.24 -5.62 1.24
N GLY A 109 -30.45 -6.64 1.61
CA GLY A 109 -30.95 -7.98 1.91
C GLY A 109 -32.00 -8.01 3.02
N ARG A 110 -31.80 -7.24 4.11
CA ARG A 110 -32.81 -7.08 5.17
C ARG A 110 -34.10 -6.44 4.65
N ARG A 111 -34.00 -5.39 3.83
CA ARG A 111 -35.17 -4.70 3.28
C ARG A 111 -35.95 -5.59 2.32
N VAL A 112 -35.27 -6.31 1.44
CA VAL A 112 -35.89 -7.27 0.51
C VAL A 112 -36.57 -8.39 1.30
N SER A 113 -35.90 -8.97 2.29
CA SER A 113 -36.49 -10.01 3.15
C SER A 113 -37.79 -9.54 3.82
N ALA A 114 -37.80 -8.33 4.40
CA ALA A 114 -39.00 -7.78 5.04
C ALA A 114 -40.15 -7.53 4.04
N ILE A 115 -39.85 -7.12 2.81
CA ILE A 115 -40.86 -6.95 1.75
C ILE A 115 -41.45 -8.31 1.38
N LEU A 116 -40.61 -9.33 1.20
CA LEU A 116 -41.05 -10.68 0.85
C LEU A 116 -41.91 -11.30 1.95
N GLU A 117 -41.51 -11.20 3.22
CA GLU A 117 -42.29 -11.70 4.36
C GLU A 117 -43.66 -11.02 4.50
N ALA A 118 -43.82 -9.80 3.97
CA ALA A 118 -45.09 -9.09 3.99
C ALA A 118 -46.05 -9.55 2.88
N ILE A 119 -45.60 -10.31 1.87
CA ILE A 119 -46.43 -10.72 0.74
C ILE A 119 -47.57 -11.66 1.18
N PRO A 120 -47.34 -12.78 1.89
CA PRO A 120 -48.41 -13.70 2.29
C PRO A 120 -49.57 -13.02 3.04
N PRO A 121 -49.35 -12.22 4.11
CA PRO A 121 -50.45 -11.56 4.80
C PRO A 121 -51.14 -10.49 3.93
N GLN A 122 -50.42 -9.84 3.01
CA GLN A 122 -51.03 -8.89 2.07
C GLN A 122 -51.93 -9.58 1.04
N VAL A 123 -51.50 -10.74 0.52
CA VAL A 123 -52.28 -11.57 -0.40
C VAL A 123 -53.54 -12.07 0.30
N LYS A 124 -53.41 -12.66 1.49
CA LYS A 124 -54.57 -13.14 2.28
C LYS A 124 -55.56 -12.02 2.61
N ARG A 125 -55.08 -10.81 2.90
CA ARG A 125 -55.93 -9.64 3.14
C ARG A 125 -56.68 -9.19 1.88
N ARG A 126 -56.04 -9.25 0.70
CA ARG A 126 -56.66 -8.86 -0.59
C ARG A 126 -57.58 -9.94 -1.14
N LEU A 127 -57.29 -11.21 -0.86
CA LEU A 127 -58.02 -12.38 -1.32
C LEU A 127 -58.45 -13.24 -0.11
N PRO A 128 -59.49 -12.84 0.65
CA PRO A 128 -59.88 -13.52 1.89
C PRO A 128 -60.30 -14.99 1.68
N HIS A 129 -60.88 -15.28 0.52
CA HIS A 129 -61.38 -16.61 0.13
C HIS A 129 -60.28 -17.59 -0.29
N LEU A 130 -59.03 -17.12 -0.45
CA LEU A 130 -57.92 -18.00 -0.79
C LEU A 130 -57.71 -19.03 0.33
N PRO A 131 -57.63 -20.34 0.03
CA PRO A 131 -57.46 -21.37 1.05
C PRO A 131 -56.09 -21.21 1.74
N ALA A 132 -56.00 -21.72 2.98
CA ALA A 132 -54.77 -21.60 3.77
C ALA A 132 -53.58 -22.32 3.11
N SER A 133 -53.84 -23.47 2.46
CA SER A 133 -52.85 -24.25 1.72
C SER A 133 -52.14 -23.45 0.63
N ASP A 134 -52.84 -22.56 -0.06
CA ASP A 134 -52.25 -21.75 -1.13
C ASP A 134 -51.36 -20.64 -0.56
N VAL A 135 -51.75 -20.07 0.58
CA VAL A 135 -50.92 -19.08 1.30
C VAL A 135 -49.64 -19.74 1.84
N GLU A 136 -49.76 -20.96 2.38
CA GLU A 136 -48.62 -21.76 2.85
C GLU A 136 -47.67 -22.12 1.69
N ALA A 137 -48.20 -22.43 0.50
CA ALA A 137 -47.39 -22.67 -0.69
C ALA A 137 -46.58 -21.41 -1.10
N ILE A 138 -47.18 -20.23 -1.03
CA ILE A 138 -46.51 -18.94 -1.28
C ILE A 138 -45.42 -18.69 -0.23
N GLU A 139 -45.72 -18.93 1.05
CA GLU A 139 -44.73 -18.80 2.15
C GLU A 139 -43.54 -19.73 1.96
N ALA A 140 -43.79 -20.97 1.52
CA ALA A 140 -42.75 -21.94 1.25
C ALA A 140 -41.84 -21.50 0.08
N GLU A 141 -42.42 -20.98 -1.02
CA GLU A 141 -41.63 -20.47 -2.15
C GLU A 141 -40.79 -19.26 -1.77
N ILE A 142 -41.37 -18.31 -1.03
CA ILE A 142 -40.63 -17.15 -0.53
C ILE A 142 -39.47 -17.58 0.38
N SER A 143 -39.70 -18.58 1.22
CA SER A 143 -38.66 -19.12 2.11
C SER A 143 -37.55 -19.81 1.31
N ARG A 144 -37.88 -20.60 0.29
CA ARG A 144 -36.90 -21.18 -0.64
C ARG A 144 -36.05 -20.11 -1.29
N ALA A 145 -36.68 -19.11 -1.92
CA ALA A 145 -35.97 -18.03 -2.60
C ALA A 145 -35.02 -17.26 -1.67
N ARG A 146 -35.45 -16.98 -0.42
CA ARG A 146 -34.60 -16.32 0.57
C ARG A 146 -33.42 -17.18 1.02
N ASN A 147 -33.62 -18.48 1.19
CA ASN A 147 -32.55 -19.39 1.58
C ASN A 147 -31.48 -19.51 0.49
N VAL A 148 -31.89 -19.55 -0.79
CA VAL A 148 -30.97 -19.50 -1.93
C VAL A 148 -30.15 -18.22 -1.90
N ALA A 149 -30.81 -17.06 -1.76
CA ALA A 149 -30.11 -15.77 -1.69
C ALA A 149 -29.17 -15.66 -0.47
N ALA A 150 -29.51 -16.29 0.65
CA ALA A 150 -28.68 -16.30 1.86
C ALA A 150 -27.47 -17.24 1.76
N ALA A 151 -27.53 -18.25 0.90
CA ALA A 151 -26.45 -19.21 0.67
C ALA A 151 -25.39 -18.72 -0.31
N MET A 152 -25.68 -17.67 -1.09
CA MET A 152 -24.75 -17.11 -2.08
C MET A 152 -23.44 -16.67 -1.44
N LYS A 153 -22.31 -17.14 -2.00
CA LYS A 153 -20.98 -16.71 -1.59
C LYS A 153 -20.38 -15.72 -2.59
N LEU A 154 -19.46 -14.87 -2.11
CA LEU A 154 -18.89 -13.79 -2.90
C LEU A 154 -17.95 -14.29 -4.01
N ASP A 155 -17.30 -15.43 -3.79
CA ASP A 155 -16.45 -16.14 -4.76
C ASP A 155 -17.27 -16.71 -5.93
N GLU A 156 -18.43 -17.30 -5.64
CA GLU A 156 -19.39 -17.81 -6.64
C GLU A 156 -19.99 -16.70 -7.53
N ALA A 157 -20.01 -15.45 -7.08
CA ALA A 157 -20.55 -14.32 -7.83
C ALA A 157 -19.61 -13.77 -8.92
N LEU A 158 -18.31 -14.09 -8.87
CA LEU A 158 -17.32 -13.66 -9.86
C LEU A 158 -17.12 -14.69 -10.99
N ASP A 159 -17.36 -15.97 -10.68
CA ASP A 159 -17.36 -17.08 -11.62
C ASP A 159 -18.81 -17.38 -12.06
N GLY A 160 -19.46 -16.45 -12.76
CA GLY A 160 -20.85 -16.67 -13.16
C GLY A 160 -21.04 -17.92 -14.02
N PRO A 161 -22.02 -18.79 -13.70
CA PRO A 161 -22.72 -19.59 -14.68
C PRO A 161 -24.12 -19.00 -14.89
N GLY A 162 -24.64 -19.13 -16.11
CA GLY A 162 -26.05 -18.88 -16.39
C GLY A 162 -26.93 -19.71 -15.47
N ASP A 163 -28.09 -19.15 -15.19
CA ASP A 163 -29.21 -19.77 -14.50
C ASP A 163 -29.62 -21.08 -15.23
N ASP A 164 -28.98 -22.19 -14.89
CA ASP A 164 -29.46 -23.53 -15.21
C ASP A 164 -30.22 -24.05 -13.98
N THR A 165 -31.41 -23.48 -13.74
CA THR A 165 -32.44 -24.19 -12.99
C THR A 165 -32.87 -25.39 -13.83
N GLU A 166 -32.22 -26.54 -13.63
CA GLU A 166 -32.77 -27.83 -14.03
C GLU A 166 -34.02 -28.10 -13.19
N ASP A 167 -35.19 -27.81 -13.78
CA ASP A 167 -36.47 -28.34 -13.34
C ASP A 167 -36.41 -29.86 -13.43
N GLY A 168 -36.24 -30.50 -12.26
CA GLY A 168 -36.34 -31.95 -12.11
C GLY A 168 -37.79 -32.40 -12.24
N ASP A 169 -38.25 -32.63 -13.47
CA ASP A 169 -39.45 -33.42 -13.76
C ASP A 169 -39.28 -34.79 -13.10
N THR A 170 -40.01 -35.02 -12.01
CA THR A 170 -40.08 -36.32 -11.36
C THR A 170 -41.07 -37.17 -12.13
N GLU A 171 -40.59 -37.86 -13.16
CA GLU A 171 -41.36 -38.92 -13.83
C GLU A 171 -41.45 -40.12 -12.87
N SER A 172 -42.56 -40.17 -12.11
CA SER A 172 -42.92 -41.32 -11.29
C SER A 172 -43.31 -42.49 -12.19
N GLY A 173 -42.33 -43.33 -12.50
CA GLY A 173 -42.55 -44.67 -13.03
C GLY A 173 -43.17 -45.56 -11.95
N ASP A 174 -44.49 -45.69 -11.99
CA ASP A 174 -45.24 -46.72 -11.28
C ASP A 174 -45.15 -48.04 -12.09
N GLU A 175 -44.23 -48.92 -11.70
CA GLU A 175 -44.26 -50.33 -12.08
C GLU A 175 -44.40 -51.20 -10.83
N GLY A 176 -45.57 -51.84 -10.68
CA GLY A 176 -45.64 -53.19 -10.12
C GLY A 176 -46.77 -53.46 -9.12
N ALA A 177 -47.91 -53.98 -9.62
CA ALA A 177 -48.45 -55.32 -9.30
C ALA A 177 -49.93 -55.45 -9.71
#